data_AF-A0A848ZUH6-F1
#
_entry.id   AF-A0A848ZUH6-F1
#
_cell.length_a   1.000
_cell.length_b   1.000
_cell.length_c   1.000
_cell.angle_alpha   90.00
_cell.angle_beta   90.00
_cell.angle_gamma   90.00
#
_symmetry.space_group_name_H-M   'P 1'
#
loop_
_entity.id
_entity.type
_entity.pdbx_description
1 polymer ?
#
loop_
_entity_poly.entity_id
_entity_poly.type
_entity_poly.pdbx_seq_one_letter_code
_entity_poly.pdbx_strand_id
1 'polypeptide(L)'
;MKRYLLIMVFIIFFLSCKKNKEAVKEVPNSPIVATHPKETPPFVWNAANIYFLLTDRFYNGDSLNDITLNRNKKTAPLRGFMGGDLKGITKKIEEGYFTDLGVNAIWLTPIVEQIHGNVDEG
;
A
#
# COMPACT_ATOMS: atom_id res chain seq x y z
N MET A 1 11.61 -43.06 0.08
CA MET A 1 10.63 -42.31 -0.73
C MET A 1 10.53 -40.83 -0.36
N LYS A 2 10.38 -40.45 0.93
CA LYS A 2 10.31 -39.02 1.36
C LYS A 2 11.55 -38.17 1.04
N ARG A 3 12.77 -38.75 1.06
CA ARG A 3 14.02 -38.05 0.67
C ARG A 3 14.08 -37.70 -0.82
N TYR A 4 13.57 -38.57 -1.69
CA TYR A 4 13.47 -38.29 -3.13
C TYR A 4 12.33 -37.31 -3.44
N LEU A 5 11.25 -37.34 -2.65
CA LEU A 5 10.15 -36.38 -2.75
C LEU A 5 10.60 -34.94 -2.43
N LEU A 6 11.44 -34.76 -1.40
CA LEU A 6 12.04 -33.45 -1.05
C LEU A 6 12.99 -32.93 -2.14
N ILE A 7 13.80 -33.81 -2.74
CA ILE A 7 14.72 -33.43 -3.84
C ILE A 7 13.93 -33.04 -5.10
N MET A 8 12.82 -33.73 -5.39
CA MET A 8 11.96 -33.43 -6.54
C MET A 8 11.28 -32.06 -6.39
N VAL A 9 10.80 -31.70 -5.20
CA VAL A 9 10.21 -30.37 -4.92
C VAL A 9 11.23 -29.24 -5.08
N PHE A 10 12.48 -29.48 -4.65
CA PHE A 10 13.56 -28.51 -4.79
C PHE A 10 13.95 -28.28 -6.27
N ILE A 11 13.94 -29.33 -7.10
CA ILE A 11 14.23 -29.23 -8.54
C ILE A 11 13.14 -28.43 -9.27
N ILE A 12 11.86 -28.61 -8.93
CA ILE A 12 10.75 -27.87 -9.53
C ILE A 12 10.85 -26.37 -9.22
N PHE A 13 11.36 -26.00 -8.03
CA PHE A 13 11.58 -24.61 -7.65
C PHE A 13 12.68 -23.91 -8.46
N PHE A 14 13.72 -24.64 -8.90
CA PHE A 14 14.80 -24.09 -9.72
C PHE A 14 14.49 -24.05 -11.22
N LEU A 15 13.59 -24.89 -11.73
CA LEU A 15 13.15 -24.82 -13.14
C LEU A 15 12.12 -23.72 -13.41
N SER A 16 11.50 -23.12 -12.39
CA SER A 16 10.53 -22.03 -12.53
C SER A 16 11.20 -20.65 -12.67
N CYS A 17 12.29 -20.55 -13.44
CA CYS A 17 12.85 -19.27 -13.84
C CYS A 17 13.50 -19.37 -15.23
N LYS A 18 12.66 -19.36 -16.27
CA LYS A 18 13.10 -19.11 -17.65
C LYS A 18 12.48 -17.78 -18.10
N LYS A 19 13.19 -16.67 -17.85
CA LYS A 19 12.89 -15.39 -18.51
C LYS A 19 13.08 -15.59 -20.02
N ASN A 20 12.00 -15.48 -20.79
CA ASN A 20 12.10 -15.34 -22.25
C ASN A 20 12.83 -14.02 -22.52
N LYS A 21 14.06 -14.12 -23.03
CA LYS A 21 14.73 -12.99 -23.68
C LYS A 21 14.09 -12.88 -25.06
N GLU A 22 13.17 -11.95 -25.23
CA GLU A 22 12.84 -11.48 -26.57
C GLU A 22 14.12 -10.88 -27.17
N ALA A 23 14.58 -11.49 -28.26
CA ALA A 23 15.68 -10.96 -29.04
C ALA A 23 15.20 -9.66 -29.69
N VAL A 24 15.74 -8.53 -29.22
CA VAL A 24 15.68 -7.26 -29.95
C VAL A 24 16.35 -7.51 -31.29
N LYS A 25 15.56 -7.53 -32.37
CA LYS A 25 16.10 -7.43 -33.73
C LYS A 25 16.70 -6.04 -33.85
N GLU A 26 18.02 -5.94 -33.89
CA GLU A 26 18.70 -4.72 -34.31
C GLU A 26 18.28 -4.41 -35.74
N VAL A 27 17.49 -3.36 -35.92
CA VAL A 27 17.27 -2.73 -37.22
C VAL A 27 18.49 -1.84 -37.47
N PRO A 28 19.34 -2.14 -38.47
CA PRO A 28 20.47 -1.27 -38.76
C PRO A 28 19.90 0.03 -39.37
N ASN A 29 20.18 1.15 -38.69
CA ASN A 29 19.84 2.54 -39.05
C ASN A 29 18.53 3.14 -38.49
N SER A 30 18.27 3.01 -37.19
CA SER A 30 17.42 3.99 -36.50
C SER A 30 18.27 5.20 -36.06
N PRO A 31 17.86 6.46 -36.31
CA PRO A 31 18.55 7.63 -35.79
C PRO A 31 18.65 7.54 -34.27
N ILE A 32 19.80 7.96 -33.73
CA ILE A 32 20.15 7.98 -32.31
C ILE A 32 18.99 8.59 -31.53
N VAL A 33 18.18 7.75 -30.89
CA VAL A 33 17.14 8.18 -29.96
C VAL A 33 17.89 8.70 -28.74
N ALA A 34 18.13 10.00 -28.71
CA ALA A 34 18.56 10.69 -27.50
C ALA A 34 17.60 10.29 -26.39
N THR A 35 18.11 9.62 -25.36
CA THR A 35 17.37 9.26 -24.16
C THR A 35 17.10 10.55 -23.38
N HIS A 36 16.14 11.33 -23.85
CA HIS A 36 15.51 12.36 -23.04
C HIS A 36 14.80 11.64 -21.88
N PRO A 37 15.02 12.05 -20.62
CA PRO A 37 14.22 11.57 -19.50
C PRO A 37 12.75 11.74 -19.88
N LYS A 38 11.98 10.66 -19.79
CA LYS A 38 10.53 10.71 -20.01
C LYS A 38 9.94 11.56 -18.89
N GLU A 39 9.79 12.86 -19.12
CA GLU A 39 9.15 13.74 -18.16
C GLU A 39 7.70 13.28 -17.95
N THR A 40 7.38 12.86 -16.74
CA THR A 40 6.02 12.57 -16.34
C THR A 40 5.27 13.89 -16.23
N PRO A 41 4.07 14.03 -16.84
CA PRO A 41 3.30 15.25 -16.70
C PRO A 41 2.99 15.51 -15.22
N PRO A 42 2.89 16.79 -14.80
CA PRO A 42 2.58 17.13 -13.42
C PRO A 42 1.19 16.61 -13.02
N PHE A 43 1.00 16.33 -11.73
CA PHE A 43 -0.30 15.94 -11.19
C PHE A 43 -1.31 17.11 -11.26
N VAL A 44 -2.50 16.86 -11.82
CA VAL A 44 -3.55 17.88 -12.01
C VAL A 44 -4.66 17.69 -10.98
N TRP A 45 -4.68 18.53 -9.94
CA TRP A 45 -5.65 18.44 -8.84
C TRP A 45 -7.12 18.58 -9.24
N ASN A 46 -7.41 19.38 -10.27
CA ASN A 46 -8.78 19.57 -10.77
C ASN A 46 -9.39 18.29 -11.37
N ALA A 47 -8.56 17.29 -11.68
CA ALA A 47 -8.98 15.98 -12.20
C ALA A 47 -8.74 14.84 -11.19
N ALA A 48 -8.54 15.17 -9.91
CA ALA A 48 -8.30 14.18 -8.87
C ALA A 48 -9.59 13.46 -8.46
N ASN A 49 -9.55 12.13 -8.42
CA ASN A 49 -10.56 11.29 -7.79
C ASN A 49 -10.10 11.05 -6.35
N ILE A 50 -10.73 11.76 -5.42
CA ILE A 50 -10.33 11.80 -4.01
C ILE A 50 -11.11 10.76 -3.20
N TYR A 51 -10.38 9.95 -2.42
CA TYR A 51 -10.97 9.06 -1.41
C TYR A 51 -10.74 9.65 -0.02
N PHE A 52 -11.83 10.04 0.66
CA PHE A 52 -11.75 10.46 2.05
C PHE A 52 -11.67 9.23 2.97
N LEU A 53 -10.59 9.13 3.73
CA LEU A 53 -10.22 7.96 4.50
C LEU A 53 -10.14 8.27 5.99
N LEU A 54 -10.91 7.52 6.77
CA LEU A 54 -10.83 7.50 8.22
C LEU A 54 -9.76 6.52 8.67
N THR A 55 -8.57 7.00 9.06
CA THR A 55 -7.40 6.13 9.29
C THR A 55 -7.70 5.01 10.27
N ASP A 56 -8.25 5.33 11.45
CA ASP A 56 -8.61 4.35 12.49
C ASP A 56 -9.65 3.31 12.05
N ARG A 57 -10.45 3.61 11.02
CA ARG A 57 -11.59 2.78 10.59
C ARG A 57 -11.35 2.03 9.28
N PHE A 58 -10.18 2.19 8.68
CA PHE A 58 -9.92 1.65 7.35
C PHE A 58 -9.35 0.23 7.42
N TYR A 59 -8.12 0.06 7.90
CA TYR A 59 -7.45 -1.23 7.98
C TYR A 59 -6.34 -1.22 9.03
N ASN A 60 -6.36 -2.18 9.96
CA ASN A 60 -5.29 -2.40 10.94
C ASN A 60 -4.19 -3.24 10.28
N GLY A 61 -3.06 -2.61 9.98
CA GLY A 61 -1.91 -3.23 9.34
C GLY A 61 -0.85 -3.69 10.33
N ASP A 62 -0.88 -3.19 11.57
CA ASP A 62 0.10 -3.46 12.60
C ASP A 62 -0.47 -3.31 14.01
N SER A 63 -0.93 -4.43 14.57
CA SER A 63 -1.49 -4.47 15.92
C SER A 63 -0.48 -4.15 17.04
N LEU A 64 0.82 -4.07 16.74
CA LEU A 64 1.81 -3.68 17.74
C LEU A 64 1.71 -2.19 18.12
N ASN A 65 1.06 -1.38 17.27
CA ASN A 65 0.84 0.05 17.52
C ASN A 65 -0.57 0.37 18.05
N ASP A 66 -1.38 -0.64 18.40
CA ASP A 66 -2.71 -0.50 19.02
C ASP A 66 -2.61 -0.05 20.49
N ILE A 67 -1.94 1.08 20.72
CA ILE A 67 -1.68 1.66 22.03
C ILE A 67 -2.76 2.68 22.37
N THR A 68 -3.33 2.58 23.57
CA THR A 68 -4.38 3.49 24.03
C THR A 68 -3.85 4.68 24.83
N LEU A 69 -2.53 4.90 24.89
CA LEU A 69 -1.89 6.05 25.57
C LEU A 69 -2.41 6.27 27.00
N ASN A 70 -2.52 5.20 27.80
CA ASN A 70 -3.07 5.19 29.16
C ASN A 70 -4.57 5.57 29.28
N ARG A 71 -5.32 5.55 28.18
CA ARG A 71 -6.78 5.74 28.19
C ARG A 71 -7.45 4.45 28.67
N ASN A 72 -7.60 4.34 29.99
CA ASN A 72 -8.14 3.14 30.65
C ASN A 72 -9.65 3.21 30.92
N LYS A 73 -10.30 4.34 30.60
CA LYS A 73 -11.74 4.52 30.80
C LYS A 73 -12.52 3.82 29.68
N LYS A 74 -13.67 3.24 30.04
CA LYS A 74 -14.61 2.68 29.06
C LYS A 74 -15.03 3.76 28.07
N THR A 75 -14.92 3.46 26.77
CA THR A 75 -15.36 4.34 25.69
C THR A 75 -16.86 4.17 25.45
N ALA A 76 -17.51 5.23 24.98
CA ALA A 76 -18.87 5.15 24.47
C ALA A 76 -18.90 4.38 23.13
N PRO A 77 -20.08 3.90 22.69
CA PRO A 77 -20.21 3.18 21.41
C PRO A 77 -19.57 3.97 20.27
N LEU A 78 -18.75 3.29 19.45
CA LEU A 78 -18.06 3.84 18.29
C LEU A 78 -17.07 5.00 18.59
N ARG A 79 -16.74 5.24 19.86
CA ARG A 79 -15.81 6.30 20.32
C ARG A 79 -14.47 5.75 20.84
N GLY A 80 -14.23 4.45 20.63
CA GLY A 80 -12.91 3.84 20.82
C GLY A 80 -12.10 3.82 19.52
N PHE A 81 -10.79 3.58 19.67
CA PHE A 81 -9.91 3.22 18.57
C PHE A 81 -10.21 1.81 18.09
N MET A 82 -10.20 1.61 16.78
CA MET A 82 -10.41 0.35 16.09
C MET A 82 -9.12 -0.19 15.45
N GLY A 83 -8.02 0.55 15.57
CA GLY A 83 -6.67 0.10 15.23
C GLY A 83 -6.28 0.31 13.77
N GLY A 84 -7.08 1.02 12.99
CA GLY A 84 -6.67 1.37 11.63
C GLY A 84 -5.45 2.30 11.63
N ASP A 85 -4.50 2.03 10.73
CA ASP A 85 -3.17 2.66 10.78
C ASP A 85 -2.59 2.94 9.37
N LEU A 86 -1.46 3.66 9.34
CA LEU A 86 -0.78 4.01 8.09
C LEU A 86 -0.17 2.79 7.37
N LYS A 87 0.27 1.75 8.09
CA LYS A 87 0.78 0.51 7.47
C LYS A 87 -0.34 -0.22 6.73
N GLY A 88 -1.55 -0.22 7.28
CA GLY A 88 -2.73 -0.77 6.67
C GLY A 88 -3.14 -0.03 5.40
N ILE A 89 -3.05 1.30 5.42
CA ILE A 89 -3.27 2.13 4.24
C ILE A 89 -2.22 1.80 3.15
N THR A 90 -0.93 1.78 3.50
CA THR A 90 0.15 1.42 2.56
C THR A 90 -0.08 0.04 1.95
N LYS A 91 -0.44 -0.96 2.77
CA LYS A 91 -0.75 -2.30 2.28
C LYS A 91 -1.88 -2.29 1.26
N LYS A 92 -2.94 -1.51 1.47
CA LYS A 92 -4.05 -1.39 0.49
C LYS A 92 -3.66 -0.64 -0.77
N ILE A 93 -2.71 0.30 -0.69
CA ILE A 93 -2.11 0.92 -1.89
C ILE A 93 -1.34 -0.14 -2.69
N GLU A 94 -0.47 -0.92 -2.04
CA GLU A 94 0.35 -1.96 -2.67
C GLU A 94 -0.48 -3.11 -3.25
N GLU A 95 -1.58 -3.47 -2.60
CA GLU A 95 -2.55 -4.47 -3.08
C GLU A 95 -3.39 -3.98 -4.28
N GLY A 96 -3.31 -2.70 -4.64
CA GLY A 96 -4.03 -2.13 -5.77
C GLY A 96 -5.45 -1.66 -5.47
N TYR A 97 -5.93 -1.74 -4.22
CA TYR A 97 -7.31 -1.39 -3.84
C TYR A 97 -7.78 -0.02 -4.36
N PHE A 98 -6.94 1.01 -4.19
CA PHE A 98 -7.27 2.37 -4.65
C PHE A 98 -7.13 2.53 -6.16
N THR A 99 -6.14 1.87 -6.76
CA THR A 99 -5.91 1.87 -8.21
C THR A 99 -7.07 1.23 -8.96
N ASP A 100 -7.54 0.07 -8.49
CA ASP A 100 -8.67 -0.66 -9.07
C ASP A 100 -9.98 0.13 -8.94
N LEU A 101 -10.09 0.93 -7.88
CA LEU A 101 -11.21 1.86 -7.68
C LEU A 101 -11.11 3.14 -8.55
N GLY A 102 -9.96 3.40 -9.17
CA GLY A 102 -9.71 4.62 -9.96
C GLY A 102 -9.43 5.87 -9.12
N VAL A 103 -9.04 5.70 -7.85
CA VAL A 103 -8.62 6.77 -6.94
C VAL A 103 -7.17 7.15 -7.20
N ASN A 104 -6.89 8.44 -7.23
CA ASN A 104 -5.53 8.97 -7.42
C ASN A 104 -5.10 10.00 -6.36
N ALA A 105 -5.97 10.29 -5.39
CA ALA A 105 -5.65 11.09 -4.21
C ALA A 105 -6.38 10.54 -2.98
N ILE A 106 -5.68 10.47 -1.85
CA ILE A 106 -6.26 10.04 -0.57
C ILE A 106 -6.25 11.23 0.39
N TRP A 107 -7.40 11.54 0.98
CA TRP A 107 -7.53 12.53 2.05
C TRP A 107 -7.65 11.81 3.38
N LEU A 108 -6.64 11.96 4.24
CA LEU A 108 -6.56 11.31 5.55
C LEU A 108 -7.17 12.16 6.67
N THR A 109 -7.58 11.50 7.75
CA THR A 109 -7.72 12.14 9.07
C THR A 109 -6.38 12.73 9.54
N PRO A 110 -6.38 13.74 10.44
CA PRO A 110 -5.16 14.35 10.95
C PRO A 110 -4.12 13.33 11.46
N ILE A 111 -2.85 13.54 11.10
CA ILE A 111 -1.73 12.63 11.42
C ILE A 111 -0.83 13.12 12.56
N VAL A 112 -1.26 14.17 13.26
CA VAL A 112 -0.53 14.75 14.40
C VAL A 112 -0.92 14.04 15.70
N GLU A 113 -0.02 14.06 16.68
CA GLU A 113 -0.29 13.55 18.03
C GLU A 113 -1.60 14.13 18.58
N GLN A 114 -2.45 13.24 19.11
CA GLN A 114 -3.74 13.61 19.68
C GLN A 114 -3.62 13.72 21.21
N ILE A 115 -4.58 14.39 21.84
CA ILE A 115 -4.66 14.49 23.29
C ILE A 115 -4.68 13.11 23.97
N HIS A 116 -4.09 12.99 25.16
CA HIS A 116 -4.06 11.73 25.93
C HIS A 116 -5.24 11.60 26.92
N GLY A 117 -6.26 12.43 26.77
CA GLY A 117 -7.42 12.50 27.64
C GLY A 117 -8.73 12.64 26.87
N ASN A 118 -9.83 12.83 27.60
CA ASN A 118 -11.14 13.04 27.01
C ASN A 118 -11.39 14.54 26.81
N VAL A 119 -12.20 14.87 25.81
CA VAL A 119 -12.82 16.19 25.68
C VAL A 119 -14.22 16.14 26.28
N ASP A 120 -14.67 17.27 26.82
CA ASP A 120 -16.09 17.49 27.13
C ASP A 120 -16.81 17.81 25.82
N GLU A 121 -17.74 16.95 25.41
CA GLU A 121 -18.42 17.06 24.11
C GLU A 121 -19.88 17.54 24.24
N GLY A 122 -20.28 18.02 25.42
CA GLY A 122 -21.65 18.47 25.72
C GLY A 122 -22.51 17.40 26.37
#